data_AF-A0AAW6A7G0-F1
#
_entry.id   AF-A0AAW6A7G0-F1
#
_cell.length_a   1.000
_cell.length_b   1.000
_cell.length_c   1.000
_cell.angle_alpha   90.00
_cell.angle_beta   90.00
_cell.angle_gamma   90.00
#
_symmetry.space_group_name_H-M   'P 1'
#
loop_
_entity.id
_entity.type
_entity.pdbx_description
1 polymer ?
#
loop_
_entity_poly.entity_id
_entity_poly.type
_entity_poly.pdbx_seq_one_letter_code
_entity_poly.pdbx_strand_id
1 'polypeptide(L)' 'MDKSFVCYQDLMALGFKQHTARNIIRQAKQRMVQKGYPLYLNRNLGRVPRSVVESILGSPMNGAVENE' A
#
# COMPACT_ATOMS: atom_id res chain seq x y z
N MET A 1 -11.23 -5.77 12.40
CA MET A 1 -11.20 -6.48 11.10
C MET A 1 -9.90 -6.13 10.41
N ASP A 2 -8.91 -7.00 10.47
CA ASP A 2 -7.62 -6.81 9.81
C ASP A 2 -7.81 -6.73 8.29
N LYS A 3 -7.59 -5.53 7.74
CA LYS A 3 -7.65 -5.32 6.30
C LYS A 3 -6.40 -5.94 5.67
N SER A 4 -6.54 -7.15 5.13
CA SER A 4 -5.46 -7.85 4.40
C SER A 4 -5.00 -7.08 3.16
N PHE A 5 -5.87 -6.24 2.61
CA PHE A 5 -5.61 -5.41 1.44
C PHE A 5 -5.85 -3.93 1.73
N VAL A 6 -5.03 -3.09 1.12
CA VAL A 6 -4.97 -1.64 1.29
C VAL A 6 -5.17 -0.97 -0.07
N CYS A 7 -5.95 0.10 -0.11
CA CYS A 7 -6.07 0.99 -1.26
C CYS A 7 -5.51 2.39 -0.96
N TYR A 8 -5.44 3.24 -1.98
CA TYR A 8 -4.94 4.61 -1.79
C TYR A 8 -5.79 5.43 -0.81
N GLN A 9 -7.09 5.14 -0.69
CA GLN A 9 -7.98 5.81 0.27
C GLN A 9 -7.66 5.41 1.70
N ASP A 10 -7.30 4.15 1.94
CA ASP A 10 -6.87 3.68 3.26
C ASP A 10 -5.58 4.39 3.70
N LEU A 11 -4.65 4.59 2.76
CA LEU A 11 -3.44 5.39 3.00
C LEU A 11 -3.78 6.86 3.26
N MET A 12 -4.76 7.43 2.55
CA MET A 12 -5.20 8.80 2.84
C MET A 12 -5.82 8.93 4.24
N ALA A 13 -6.59 7.92 4.69
CA ALA A 13 -7.15 7.89 6.04
C ALA A 13 -6.07 7.82 7.14
N LEU A 14 -4.88 7.34 6.81
CA LEU A 14 -3.71 7.33 7.71
C LEU A 14 -2.91 8.64 7.72
N GLY A 15 -3.33 9.65 6.95
CA GLY A 15 -2.66 10.95 6.89
C GLY A 15 -1.72 11.14 5.70
N PHE A 16 -1.59 10.16 4.80
CA PHE A 16 -0.80 10.35 3.58
C PHE A 16 -1.53 11.26 2.58
N LYS A 17 -0.78 12.19 1.95
CA LYS A 17 -1.30 12.99 0.82
C LYS A 17 -1.73 12.08 -0.33
N GLN A 18 -2.77 12.48 -1.07
CA GLN A 18 -3.33 11.69 -2.19
C GLN A 18 -2.27 11.25 -3.21
N HIS A 19 -1.35 12.15 -3.58
CA HIS A 19 -0.26 11.84 -4.50
C HIS A 19 0.67 10.75 -3.93
N THR A 20 1.09 10.89 -2.68
CA THR A 20 1.94 9.92 -1.97
C THR A 20 1.24 8.57 -1.86
N ALA A 21 -0.02 8.55 -1.44
CA ALA A 21 -0.82 7.34 -1.35
C ALA A 21 -0.90 6.58 -2.68
N ARG A 22 -1.19 7.29 -3.78
CA ARG A 22 -1.22 6.68 -5.12
C ARG A 22 0.15 6.14 -5.54
N ASN A 23 1.23 6.87 -5.25
CA ASN A 23 2.58 6.42 -5.56
C ASN A 23 2.98 5.17 -4.78
N ILE A 24 2.60 5.06 -3.51
CA ILE A 24 2.82 3.86 -2.70
C ILE A 24 2.10 2.65 -3.33
N ILE A 25 0.82 2.80 -3.70
CA ILE A 25 0.07 1.72 -4.36
C ILE A 25 0.73 1.32 -5.68
N ARG A 26 1.23 2.28 -6.46
CA ARG A 26 1.92 2.02 -7.73
C ARG A 26 3.21 1.23 -7.52
N GLN A 27 4.00 1.60 -6.52
CA GLN A 27 5.22 0.87 -6.14
C GLN A 27 4.89 -0.54 -5.62
N ALA A 28 3.83 -0.69 -4.83
CA ALA A 28 3.38 -1.98 -4.33
C ALA A 28 2.99 -2.93 -5.46
N LYS A 29 2.25 -2.43 -6.46
CA LYS A 29 1.95 -3.19 -7.67
C LYS A 29 3.22 -3.63 -8.40
N GLN A 30 4.18 -2.74 -8.59
CA GLN A 30 5.43 -3.07 -9.28
C GLN A 30 6.21 -4.16 -8.53
N ARG A 31 6.31 -4.08 -7.20
CA ARG A 31 6.94 -5.14 -6.38
C ARG A 31 6.19 -6.46 -6.50
N MET A 32 4.86 -6.44 -6.58
CA MET A 32 4.07 -7.65 -6.77
C MET A 32 4.27 -8.29 -8.15
N VAL A 33 4.37 -7.48 -9.20
CA VAL A 33 4.71 -7.95 -10.54
C VAL A 33 6.11 -8.57 -10.55
N GLN A 34 7.09 -7.94 -9.91
CA GLN A 34 8.45 -8.48 -9.76
C GLN A 34 8.50 -9.81 -8.99
N LYS A 35 7.61 -9.99 -8.00
CA LYS A 35 7.45 -11.26 -7.28
C LYS A 35 6.79 -12.37 -8.10
N GLY A 36 6.38 -12.11 -9.35
CA GLY A 36 5.77 -13.11 -10.24
C GLY A 36 4.24 -13.09 -10.22
N TYR A 37 3.59 -12.03 -9.75
CA TYR A 37 2.14 -11.89 -9.77
C TYR A 37 1.67 -10.94 -10.91
N PRO A 38 1.39 -11.44 -12.12
CA PRO A 38 1.04 -10.61 -13.28
C PRO A 38 -0.32 -9.90 -13.12
N LEU A 39 -1.19 -10.38 -12.24
CA LEU A 39 -2.48 -9.77 -11.89
C LEU A 39 -2.36 -8.26 -11.56
N TYR A 40 -1.24 -7.83 -10.97
CA TYR A 40 -1.03 -6.45 -10.52
C TYR A 40 -0.62 -5.49 -11.65
N LEU A 41 -0.40 -5.99 -12.86
CA LEU A 41 -0.22 -5.17 -14.06
C LEU A 41 -1.53 -4.46 -14.45
N ASN A 42 -2.69 -5.00 -14.03
CA ASN A 42 -3.99 -4.46 -14.38
C ASN A 42 -4.22 -3.06 -13.80
N ARG A 43 -4.61 -2.13 -14.68
CA ARG A 43 -4.87 -0.72 -14.32
C ARG A 43 -6.05 -0.57 -13.35
N ASN A 44 -7.05 -1.45 -13.46
CA ASN A 44 -8.28 -1.41 -12.66
C ASN A 44 -8.12 -1.99 -11.24
N LEU A 45 -7.03 -2.69 -10.94
CA LEU A 45 -6.84 -3.31 -9.63
C LEU A 45 -6.33 -2.27 -8.63
N GLY A 46 -7.21 -1.54 -7.96
CA GLY A 46 -6.82 -0.46 -7.03
C GLY A 46 -6.36 -0.90 -5.63
N ARG A 47 -6.13 -2.20 -5.41
CA ARG A 47 -5.87 -2.80 -4.10
C ARG A 47 -4.58 -3.62 -4.12
N VAL A 48 -3.82 -3.54 -3.04
CA VAL A 48 -2.57 -4.30 -2.86
C VAL A 48 -2.53 -4.91 -1.45
N PRO A 49 -1.81 -6.02 -1.23
CA PRO A 49 -1.68 -6.60 0.10
C PRO A 49 -0.94 -5.66 1.03
N ARG A 50 -1.40 -5.61 2.28
CA ARG A 50 -0.81 -4.77 3.31
C ARG A 50 0.68 -5.08 3.54
N SER A 51 1.04 -6.36 3.56
CA SER A 51 2.42 -6.82 3.74
C SER A 51 3.41 -6.21 2.73
N VAL A 52 2.96 -5.96 1.49
CA VAL A 52 3.78 -5.33 0.45
C VAL A 52 3.93 -3.83 0.72
N VAL A 53 2.88 -3.18 1.20
CA VAL A 53 2.89 -1.76 1.57
C VAL A 53 3.81 -1.53 2.77
N GLU A 54 3.71 -2.37 3.80
CA GLU A 54 4.60 -2.35 4.98
C GLU A 54 6.07 -2.56 4.57
N SER A 55 6.33 -3.48 3.64
CA SER A 55 7.68 -3.67 3.06
C SER A 55 8.20 -2.44 2.29
N ILE A 56 7.32 -1.60 1.73
CA ILE A 56 7.72 -0.35 1.04
C ILE A 56 7.95 0.77 2.04
N LEU A 57 7.07 0.90 3.04
CA LEU A 57 7.16 1.92 4.07
C LEU A 57 8.28 1.64 5.08
N GLY A 58 8.70 0.38 5.23
CA GLY A 58 9.69 -0.03 6.23
C GLY A 58 9.15 0.00 7.67
N SER A 59 7.85 0.20 7.85
CA SER A 59 7.19 0.27 9.16
C SER A 59 5.86 -0.48 9.11
N PRO A 60 5.50 -1.25 10.16
CA PRO A 60 4.19 -1.86 10.26
C PRO A 60 3.12 -0.76 10.34
N MET A 61 2.06 -0.87 9.55
CA MET A 61 0.94 0.08 9.60
C MET A 61 0.06 -0.11 10.85
N ASN A 62 0.61 -0.70 11.93
CA ASN A 62 -0.06 -0.82 13.21
C ASN A 62 0.13 0.51 13.92
N GLY A 63 -0.94 1.29 14.06
CA GLY A 63 -0.91 2.70 14.47
C GLY A 63 -0.37 2.93 15.88
N ALA A 64 0.95 2.86 16.03
CA ALA A 64 1.71 3.32 17.17
C ALA A 64 3.01 3.95 16.64
N VAL A 65 2.88 5.14 16.04
CA VAL A 65 3.99 6.09 16.02
C VAL A 65 3.45 7.38 16.58
N GLU A 66 3.84 7.60 17.84
CA GLU A 66 3.60 8.79 18.62
C GLU A 66 4.24 9.99 17.90
N ASN A 67 3.56 11.13 18.01
CA ASN A 67 4.04 12.42 17.52
C ASN A 67 5.33 12.80 18.26
N GLU A 68 6.31 13.34 17.54
CA GLU A 68 7.28 14.29 18.09
C GLU A 68 7.22 15.58 17.26
#